data_AF-A0A1J5QGP7-F1
#
_entry.id   AF-A0A1J5QGP7-F1
#
_cell.length_a   1.000
_cell.length_b   1.000
_cell.length_c   1.000
_cell.angle_alpha   90.00
_cell.angle_beta   90.00
_cell.angle_gamma   90.00
#
_symmetry.space_group_name_H-M   'P 1'
#
loop_
_entity.id
_entity.type
_entity.pdbx_description
1 polymer ?
#
loop_
_entity_poly.entity_id
_entity_poly.type
_entity_poly.pdbx_seq_one_letter_code
_entity_poly.pdbx_strand_id
1 'polypeptide(L)' 'MRRNGVAGTVGEVVDRLGALAADGVQRVYLQVLDLADLDHLALVAQEVAPQLS' A
#
# COMPACT_ATOMS: atom_id res chain seq x y z
N MET A 1 7.09 -0.74 -13.09
CA MET A 1 6.03 -0.80 -12.06
C MET A 1 6.03 0.41 -11.12
N ARG A 2 7.18 0.84 -10.54
CA ARG A 2 7.25 1.99 -9.61
C ARG A 2 6.55 3.29 -10.02
N ARG A 3 6.56 3.65 -11.32
CA ARG A 3 5.92 4.90 -11.78
C ARG A 3 4.39 4.90 -11.71
N ASN A 4 3.75 3.72 -11.79
CA ASN A 4 2.30 3.64 -12.00
C ASN A 4 1.57 2.84 -10.90
N GLY A 5 2.29 2.16 -10.00
CA GLY A 5 1.72 1.36 -8.91
C GLY A 5 2.16 1.84 -7.53
N VAL A 6 1.47 1.37 -6.50
CA VAL A 6 1.90 1.50 -5.10
C VAL A 6 2.99 0.46 -4.87
N ALA A 7 4.25 0.84 -5.05
CA ALA A 7 5.38 -0.07 -4.99
C ALA A 7 6.65 0.67 -4.55
N GLY A 8 7.41 0.06 -3.66
CA GLY A 8 8.59 0.68 -3.05
C GLY A 8 8.81 0.16 -1.65
N THR A 9 9.54 0.94 -0.87
CA THR A 9 9.62 0.79 0.60
C THR A 9 8.27 1.05 1.25
N VAL A 10 8.10 0.61 2.51
CA VAL A 10 6.90 0.89 3.31
C VAL A 10 6.59 2.38 3.36
N GLY A 11 7.62 3.22 3.60
CA GLY A 11 7.45 4.67 3.66
C GLY A 11 6.94 5.27 2.34
N GLU A 12 7.56 4.92 1.21
CA GLU A 12 7.11 5.39 -0.11
C GLU A 12 5.67 4.96 -0.42
N VAL A 13 5.28 3.76 0.02
CA VAL A 13 3.92 3.23 -0.14
C VAL A 13 2.93 4.01 0.73
N VAL A 14 3.26 4.25 1.99
CA VAL A 14 2.42 5.04 2.92
C VAL A 14 2.24 6.47 2.41
N ASP A 15 3.32 7.13 1.98
CA ASP A 15 3.26 8.50 1.44
C ASP A 15 2.34 8.57 0.22
N ARG A 16 2.45 7.60 -0.70
CA ARG A 16 1.61 7.51 -1.90
C ARG A 16 0.13 7.31 -1.54
N LEU A 17 -0.17 6.42 -0.61
CA LEU A 17 -1.54 6.14 -0.17
C LEU A 17 -2.13 7.31 0.63
N GLY A 18 -1.32 7.97 1.46
CA GLY A 18 -1.70 9.18 2.19
C GLY A 18 -2.05 10.33 1.26
N ALA A 19 -1.31 10.51 0.16
CA ALA A 19 -1.66 11.49 -0.87
C ALA A 19 -3.03 11.19 -1.50
N LEU A 20 -3.36 9.93 -1.79
CA LEU A 20 -4.69 9.55 -2.28
C LEU A 20 -5.78 9.84 -1.24
N ALA A 21 -5.51 9.57 0.04
CA ALA A 21 -6.45 9.87 1.12
C ALA A 21 -6.71 11.38 1.25
N ALA A 22 -5.67 12.22 1.08
CA ALA A 22 -5.80 13.68 1.06
C ALA A 22 -6.67 14.17 -0.11
N ASP A 23 -6.68 13.45 -1.23
CA ASP A 23 -7.56 13.69 -2.38
C ASP A 23 -9.00 13.15 -2.16
N GLY A 24 -9.32 12.62 -0.97
CA GLY A 24 -10.64 12.13 -0.60
C GLY A 24 -10.90 10.66 -0.91
N VAL A 25 -9.88 9.89 -1.32
CA VAL A 25 -10.03 8.45 -1.56
C VAL A 25 -10.19 7.72 -0.22
N GLN A 26 -11.30 6.99 -0.08
CA GLN A 26 -11.62 6.25 1.15
C GLN A 26 -11.28 4.76 1.10
N ARG A 27 -10.98 4.23 -0.09
CA ARG A 27 -10.68 2.80 -0.29
C ARG A 27 -9.76 2.57 -1.46
N VAL A 28 -8.74 1.74 -1.24
CA VAL A 28 -7.80 1.29 -2.27
C VAL A 28 -7.77 -0.23 -2.28
N TYR A 29 -7.83 -0.83 -3.47
CA TYR A 29 -7.62 -2.26 -3.66
C TYR A 29 -6.20 -2.48 -4.18
N LEU A 30 -5.33 -3.04 -3.34
CA LEU A 30 -3.94 -3.34 -3.71
C LEU A 30 -3.87 -4.66 -4.47
N GLN A 31 -3.26 -4.64 -5.65
CA GLN A 31 -3.01 -5.85 -6.42
C GLN A 31 -1.71 -6.51 -5.94
N VAL A 32 -1.83 -7.71 -5.36
CA VAL A 32 -0.69 -8.59 -5.08
C VAL A 32 -0.62 -9.62 -6.20
N LEU A 33 0.52 -9.66 -6.90
CA LEU A 33 0.68 -10.49 -8.11
C LEU A 33 1.02 -11.94 -7.78
N ASP A 34 1.73 -12.17 -6.68
CA ASP A 34 2.00 -13.50 -6.16
C ASP A 34 0.99 -13.85 -5.06
N LEU A 35 0.06 -14.75 -5.37
CA LEU A 35 -0.99 -15.16 -4.45
C LEU A 35 -0.50 -16.10 -3.34
N ALA A 36 0.71 -16.67 -3.48
CA ALA A 36 1.32 -17.50 -2.45
C ALA A 36 2.14 -16.68 -1.44
N ASP A 37 2.43 -15.41 -1.75
CA ASP A 37 3.22 -14.52 -0.90
C ASP A 37 2.38 -13.92 0.24
N LEU A 38 2.12 -14.75 1.24
CA LEU A 38 1.39 -14.35 2.44
C LEU A 38 2.19 -13.41 3.34
N ASP A 39 3.53 -13.47 3.26
CA ASP A 39 4.41 -12.58 4.01
C ASP A 39 4.26 -11.14 3.54
N HIS A 40 4.08 -10.92 2.24
CA HIS A 40 3.78 -9.59 1.71
C HIS A 40 2.42 -9.07 2.19
N LEU A 41 1.39 -9.92 2.27
CA LEU A 41 0.10 -9.52 2.88
C LEU A 41 0.27 -9.17 4.36
N ALA A 42 1.07 -9.94 5.10
CA ALA A 42 1.38 -9.67 6.49
C ALA A 42 2.12 -8.33 6.66
N LEU A 43 3.11 -8.05 5.81
CA LEU A 43 3.84 -6.78 5.79
C LEU A 43 2.91 -5.59 5.56
N VAL A 44 2.00 -5.66 4.58
CA VAL A 44 1.02 -4.59 4.35
C VAL A 44 0.11 -4.40 5.56
N ALA A 45 -0.39 -5.49 6.14
CA ALA A 45 -1.29 -5.43 7.30
C ALA A 45 -0.60 -4.88 8.56
N GLN A 46 0.67 -5.20 8.78
CA GLN A 46 1.41 -4.85 10.00
C GLN A 46 2.14 -3.51 9.89
N GLU A 47 2.70 -3.21 8.72
CA GLU A 47 3.59 -2.06 8.54
C GLU A 47 2.94 -0.93 7.75
N VAL A 48 2.00 -1.18 6.85
CA VAL A 48 1.39 -0.11 6.02
C VAL A 48 0.04 0.35 6.59
N ALA A 49 -0.91 -0.57 6.75
CA ALA A 49 -2.29 -0.23 7.12
C ALA A 49 -2.43 0.61 8.42
N PRO A 50 -1.66 0.36 9.49
CA PRO A 50 -1.77 1.15 10.72
C PRO A 50 -1.37 2.63 10.58
N GLN A 51 -0.67 3.00 9.50
CA GLN A 51 -0.19 4.38 9.27
C GLN A 51 -1.17 5.26 8.47
N LEU A 52 -2.28 4.70 7.97
CA LEU A 52 -3.22 5.38 7.06
C LEU A 52 -4.54 5.81 7.72
N SER A 53 -4.54 5.95 9.06
CA SER A 53 -5.71 6.34 9.87
C SER A 53 -6.19 7.77 9.64
#